data_AF-A0A3M6VDS5-F1
#
_entry.id   AF-A0A3M6VDS5-F1
#
_cell.length_a   1.000
_cell.length_b   1.000
_cell.length_c   1.000
_cell.angle_alpha   90.00
_cell.angle_beta   90.00
_cell.angle_gamma   90.00
#
_symmetry.space_group_name_H-M   'P 1'
#
loop_
_entity.id
_entity.type
_entity.pdbx_description
1 polymer ?
#
loop_
_entity_poly.entity_id
_entity_poly.type
_entity_poly.pdbx_seq_one_letter_code
_entity_poly.pdbx_strand_id
1 'polypeptide(L)' 'MLLWGLGINARYLHPVLHLEGLDDYCAQQNIQWIVIVQNHMMREKQQVKIQAVNNHSDADVVTNVS' A
#
# COMPACT_ATOMS: atom_id res chain seq x y z
N MET A 1 8.22 -4.26 9.28
CA MET A 1 7.63 -4.63 10.59
C MET A 1 6.84 -3.50 11.26
N LEU A 2 7.01 -2.22 10.87
CA LEU A 2 6.33 -1.06 11.48
C LEU A 2 4.81 -1.24 11.70
N LEU A 3 4.06 -1.59 10.64
CA LEU A 3 2.61 -1.76 10.74
C LEU A 3 2.21 -2.87 11.72
N TRP A 4 2.84 -4.04 11.64
CA TRP A 4 2.58 -5.15 12.57
C TRP A 4 2.94 -4.80 14.01
N GLY A 5 4.01 -4.03 14.23
CA GLY A 5 4.39 -3.54 15.56
C GLY A 5 3.35 -2.61 16.19
N LEU A 6 2.53 -1.96 15.37
CA LEU A 6 1.40 -1.12 15.80
C LEU A 6 0.07 -1.90 15.87
N GLY A 7 0.10 -3.23 15.71
CA GLY A 7 -1.11 -4.07 15.71
C GLY A 7 -1.93 -3.99 14.42
N ILE A 8 -1.41 -3.35 13.37
CA ILE A 8 -2.09 -3.26 12.07
C ILE A 8 -1.84 -4.57 11.32
N ASN A 9 -2.92 -5.25 10.97
CA ASN A 9 -2.85 -6.46 10.14
C ASN A 9 -2.55 -6.06 8.69
N ALA A 10 -1.31 -6.31 8.26
CA ALA A 10 -0.85 -6.06 6.90
C ALA A 10 -0.38 -7.35 6.23
N ARG A 11 -0.46 -7.40 4.91
CA ARG A 11 0.15 -8.46 4.08
C ARG A 11 1.16 -7.82 3.13
N TYR A 12 2.31 -8.46 2.97
CA TYR A 12 3.31 -8.04 1.99
C TYR A 12 3.12 -8.84 0.69
N LEU A 13 3.03 -8.13 -0.44
CA LEU A 13 2.96 -8.72 -1.77
C LEU A 13 4.26 -8.44 -2.52
N HIS A 14 4.90 -9.47 -3.07
CA HIS A 14 6.15 -9.31 -3.80
C HIS A 14 5.88 -8.75 -5.22
N PRO A 15 6.68 -7.80 -5.73
CA PRO A 15 6.46 -7.10 -7.02
C PRO A 15 6.52 -7.97 -8.29
N VAL A 16 6.69 -9.30 -8.16
CA VAL A 16 6.73 -10.22 -9.32
C VAL A 16 5.32 -10.70 -9.69
N LEU A 17 4.33 -10.48 -8.83
CA LEU A 17 2.92 -10.64 -9.19
C LEU A 17 2.50 -9.48 -10.09
N HIS A 18 2.14 -9.79 -11.33
CA HIS A 18 1.51 -8.83 -12.24
C HIS A 18 0.31 -8.19 -11.52
N LEU A 19 0.32 -6.86 -11.44
CA LEU A 19 -0.62 -6.03 -10.69
C LEU A 19 -2.02 -5.93 -11.36
N GLU A 20 -2.27 -6.69 -12.43
CA GLU A 20 -3.60 -6.75 -13.03
C GLU A 20 -4.58 -7.38 -12.04
N GLY A 21 -5.59 -6.61 -11.63
CA GLY A 21 -6.58 -7.05 -10.66
C GLY A 21 -6.12 -6.96 -9.20
N LEU A 22 -5.07 -6.19 -8.87
CA LEU A 22 -4.70 -5.96 -7.46
C LEU A 22 -5.86 -5.33 -6.68
N ASP A 23 -6.55 -4.36 -7.27
CA ASP A 23 -7.70 -3.71 -6.64
C ASP A 23 -8.83 -4.73 -6.39
N ASP A 24 -9.13 -5.59 -7.38
CA ASP A 24 -10.13 -6.65 -7.25
C ASP A 24 -9.74 -7.67 -6.17
N TYR A 25 -8.47 -8.08 -6.12
CA TYR A 25 -7.95 -8.96 -5.09
C TYR A 25 -8.10 -8.34 -3.70
N CYS A 26 -7.69 -7.08 -3.55
CA CYS A 26 -7.81 -6.35 -2.30
C CYS A 26 -9.28 -6.20 -1.89
N ALA A 27 -10.17 -5.87 -2.81
CA ALA A 27 -11.61 -5.76 -2.55
C ALA A 27 -12.20 -7.11 -2.10
N GLN A 28 -11.88 -8.21 -2.78
CA GLN A 28 -12.33 -9.57 -2.40
C GLN A 28 -11.83 -10.00 -1.02
N GLN A 29 -10.63 -9.57 -0.65
CA GLN A 29 -10.03 -9.84 0.66
C GLN A 29 -10.48 -8.85 1.74
N ASN A 30 -11.39 -7.93 1.43
CA ASN A 30 -11.84 -6.85 2.31
C ASN A 30 -10.67 -5.99 2.84
N ILE A 31 -9.64 -5.82 2.00
CA ILE A 31 -8.50 -4.95 2.25
C ILE A 31 -8.90 -3.54 1.82
N GLN A 32 -8.77 -2.58 2.74
CA GLN A 32 -9.22 -1.20 2.50
C GLN A 32 -8.12 -0.33 1.89
N TRP A 33 -6.85 -0.64 2.18
CA TRP A 33 -5.70 0.21 1.89
C TRP A 33 -4.57 -0.58 1.26
N ILE A 34 -3.90 0.01 0.28
CA ILE A 34 -2.68 -0.49 -0.34
C ILE A 34 -1.56 0.48 -0.02
N VAL A 35 -0.44 -0.03 0.50
CA VAL A 35 0.79 0.74 0.69
C VAL A 35 1.75 0.39 -0.45
N ILE A 36 2.01 1.35 -1.32
CA ILE A 36 2.89 1.20 -2.48
C ILE A 36 4.28 1.71 -2.10
N VAL A 37 5.26 0.81 -2.17
CA VAL A 37 6.66 1.07 -1.86
C VAL A 37 7.44 1.09 -3.16
N GLN A 38 7.88 2.27 -3.59
CA GLN A 38 8.72 2.44 -4.77
C GLN A 38 10.16 2.77 -4.36
N ASN A 39 11.13 2.16 -5.04
CA ASN A 39 12.55 2.30 -4.69
C ASN A 39 13.01 3.76 -4.65
N HIS A 40 12.62 4.57 -5.65
CA HIS A 40 13.01 5.98 -5.70
C HIS A 40 12.37 6.78 -4.55
N MET A 41 11.07 6.60 -4.28
CA MET A 41 10.38 7.29 -3.18
C MET A 41 10.97 6.95 -1.82
N MET A 42 11.26 5.66 -1.58
CA MET A 42 11.85 5.24 -0.31
C MET A 42 13.30 5.69 -0.16
N ARG A 43 14.16 5.44 -1.14
CA ARG A 43 15.60 5.73 -1.00
C ARG A 43 15.88 7.23 -0.95
N GLU A 44 15.18 8.02 -1.74
CA GLU A 44 15.48 9.44 -1.88
C GLU A 44 14.68 10.31 -0.92
N LYS A 45 13.44 9.93 -0.61
CA LYS A 45 12.50 10.78 0.12
C LYS A 45 11.98 10.17 1.42
N GLN A 46 12.29 8.90 1.71
CA GLN A 46 11.71 8.15 2.83
C GLN A 46 10.18 8.21 2.80
N GLN A 47 9.57 8.06 1.62
CA GLN A 47 8.12 8.20 1.43
C GLN A 47 7.49 6.94 0.86
N VAL A 48 6.24 6.72 1.26
CA VAL A 48 5.35 5.70 0.68
C VAL A 48 4.06 6.36 0.19
N LYS A 49 3.43 5.71 -0.79
CA LYS A 49 2.10 6.09 -1.29
C LYS A 49 1.06 5.15 -0.68
N ILE A 50 -0.06 5.69 -0.23
CA ILE A 50 -1.20 4.97 0.31
C ILE A 50 -2.39 5.22 -0.60
N GLN A 51 -3.01 4.13 -1.06
CA GLN A 51 -4.15 4.16 -1.98
C GLN A 51 -5.36 3.48 -1.31
N ALA A 52 -6.55 4.07 -1.48
CA ALA A 52 -7.81 3.47 -1.09
C ALA A 52 -8.28 2.47 -2.16
N VAL A 53 -8.72 1.29 -1.74
CA VAL A 53 -9.13 0.21 -2.66
C VAL A 53 -10.54 0.43 -3.22
N ASN A 54 -11.50 0.79 -2.37
CA ASN A 54 -12.92 0.86 -2.71
C ASN A 54 -13.46 2.28 -2.91
N ASN A 55 -12.60 3.29 -2.79
CA ASN A 55 -13.02 4.69 -2.86
C ASN A 55 -12.06 5.45 -3.77
N HIS A 56 -12.23 5.28 -5.09
CA HIS A 56 -11.42 5.99 -6.10
C HIS A 56 -11.58 7.53 -6.05
N SER A 57 -12.55 8.03 -5.26
CA SER A 57 -12.70 9.46 -4.96
C SER A 57 -11.72 9.95 -3.89
N ASP A 58 -11.18 9.06 -3.04
CA ASP A 58 -10.14 9.42 -2.09
C ASP A 58 -8.81 9.52 -2.85
N ALA A 59 -8.21 10.70 -2.80
CA ALA A 59 -6.91 10.93 -3.40
C ALA A 59 -5.84 10.08 -2.72
N ASP A 60 -4.90 9.59 -3.52
CA ASP A 60 -3.73 8.91 -3.00
C ASP A 60 -2.95 9.81 -2.03
N VAL A 61 -2.56 9.25 -0.89
CA VAL A 61 -1.81 9.98 0.14
C VAL A 61 -0.33 9.59 0.05
N VAL A 62 0.56 10.57 -0.05
CA VAL A 62 2.00 10.35 0.11
C VAL A 62 2.41 10.75 1.52
N THR A 63 3.01 9.83 2.25
CA THR A 63 3.46 10.07 3.63
C THR A 63 4.91 9.66 3.84
N ASN A 64 5.57 10.33 4.78
CA ASN A 64 6.91 9.97 5.21
C ASN A 64 6.87 8.69 6.07
N VAL A 65 7.97 7.95 6.05
CA VAL A 65 8.27 6.81 6.91
C VAL A 65 9.16 7.32 8.03
N SER A 66 8.65 7.31 9.26
CA SER A 66 9.35 7.75 10.47
C SER A 66 9.64 6.58 11.41
#